data_AF-A0A401J383-F1
#
_entry.id   AF-A0A401J383-F1
#
_cell.length_a   1.000
_cell.length_b   1.000
_cell.length_c   1.000
_cell.angle_alpha   90.00
_cell.angle_beta   90.00
_cell.angle_gamma   90.00
#
_symmetry.space_group_name_H-M   'P 1'
#
loop_
_entity.id
_entity.type
_entity.pdbx_description
1 polymer ?
#
loop_
_entity_poly.entity_id
_entity_poly.type
_entity_poly.pdbx_seq_one_letter_code
_entity_poly.pdbx_strand_id
1 'polypeptide(L)'
;MTILAALLLAAAPVAATHCTAPAPLAEPWTSWTQSGRAKAGVQAHGAPAMILGKPVTATLTPAAHVQFAVPPGKGAKDGHGGLFTLSLKQAARVGIALDGPAWVDVITGTQAIASVEHGHGPDCSGIRKIVWFDLPAGRHLVQIAGSKAADVRVMAADALANQLVG
;
A
#
# COMPACT_ATOMS: atom_id res chain seq x y z
N MET A 1 20.94 -22.25 -52.18
CA MET A 1 21.34 -22.90 -50.92
C MET A 1 22.23 -21.92 -50.17
N THR A 2 21.64 -21.11 -49.27
CA THR A 2 22.34 -20.17 -48.39
C THR A 2 21.50 -20.02 -47.12
N ILE A 3 22.20 -20.06 -45.99
CA ILE A 3 21.75 -20.53 -44.68
C ILE A 3 21.11 -19.39 -43.88
N LEU A 4 19.92 -19.63 -43.32
CA LEU A 4 19.33 -18.79 -42.26
C LEU A 4 20.08 -19.07 -40.95
N ALA A 5 20.85 -18.11 -40.46
CA ALA A 5 21.44 -18.15 -39.13
C ALA A 5 20.37 -17.74 -38.09
N ALA A 6 19.88 -18.70 -37.32
CA ALA A 6 18.99 -18.44 -36.19
C ALA A 6 19.81 -17.96 -34.99
N LEU A 7 19.66 -16.69 -34.60
CA LEU A 7 20.15 -16.19 -33.31
C LEU A 7 19.24 -16.73 -32.19
N LEU A 8 19.76 -17.64 -31.38
CA LEU A 8 19.15 -17.99 -30.10
C LEU A 8 19.47 -16.91 -29.06
N LEU A 9 18.47 -16.13 -28.64
CA LEU A 9 18.56 -15.31 -27.43
C LEU A 9 18.47 -16.23 -26.20
N ALA A 10 19.60 -16.42 -25.51
CA ALA A 10 19.61 -17.05 -24.20
C ALA A 10 19.01 -16.08 -23.16
N ALA A 11 17.86 -16.43 -22.60
CA ALA A 11 17.31 -15.72 -21.44
C ALA A 11 18.11 -16.11 -20.20
N ALA A 12 18.80 -15.14 -19.57
CA ALA A 12 19.47 -15.36 -18.30
C ALA A 12 18.43 -15.60 -17.19
N PRO A 13 18.62 -16.58 -16.29
CA PRO A 13 17.73 -16.80 -15.17
C PRO A 13 17.84 -15.61 -14.20
N VAL A 14 16.70 -15.00 -13.87
CA VAL A 14 16.60 -14.00 -12.79
C VAL A 14 16.83 -14.76 -11.49
N ALA A 15 17.99 -14.55 -10.85
CA ALA A 15 18.28 -15.14 -9.56
C ALA A 15 17.26 -14.61 -8.54
N ALA A 16 16.48 -15.52 -7.93
CA ALA A 16 15.64 -15.16 -6.80
C ALA A 16 16.54 -14.75 -5.63
N THR A 17 16.35 -13.55 -5.10
CA THR A 17 17.01 -13.10 -3.88
C THR A 17 16.53 -13.97 -2.72
N HIS A 18 17.36 -14.92 -2.29
CA HIS A 18 17.06 -15.77 -1.15
C HIS A 18 17.30 -14.97 0.13
N CYS A 19 16.23 -14.49 0.75
CA CYS A 19 16.33 -13.73 1.99
C CYS A 19 16.72 -14.66 3.15
N THR A 20 17.89 -14.43 3.74
CA THR A 20 18.34 -15.12 4.96
C THR A 20 17.83 -14.33 6.17
N ALA A 21 16.55 -14.56 6.52
CA ALA A 21 15.77 -13.82 7.52
C ALA A 21 15.51 -12.32 7.21
N PRO A 22 14.37 -11.73 7.66
CA PRO A 22 14.10 -10.31 7.43
C PRO A 22 15.07 -9.46 8.27
N ALA A 23 15.83 -8.58 7.62
CA ALA A 23 16.59 -7.56 8.33
C ALA A 23 15.61 -6.61 9.07
N PRO A 24 16.02 -6.03 10.22
CA PRO A 24 15.24 -4.98 10.87
C PRO A 24 14.96 -3.85 9.87
N LEU A 25 13.70 -3.44 9.79
CA LEU A 25 13.31 -2.33 8.93
C LEU A 25 13.68 -1.01 9.58
N ALA A 26 14.22 -0.08 8.79
CA ALA A 26 14.44 1.28 9.23
C ALA A 26 13.10 2.01 9.44
N GLU A 27 13.16 3.13 10.16
CA GLU A 27 12.01 4.03 10.23
C GLU A 27 11.61 4.51 8.82
N PRO A 28 10.31 4.70 8.56
CA PRO A 28 9.21 4.61 9.53
C PRO A 28 8.51 3.22 9.55
N TRP A 29 9.21 2.15 9.12
CA TRP A 29 8.63 0.83 8.87
C TRP A 29 8.96 -0.22 9.95
N THR A 30 9.63 0.17 11.03
CA THR A 30 10.07 -0.70 12.14
C THR A 30 8.96 -1.62 12.68
N SER A 31 7.73 -1.13 12.74
CA SER A 31 6.57 -1.86 13.26
C SER A 31 5.89 -2.78 12.25
N TRP A 32 6.29 -2.82 10.98
CA TRP A 32 5.58 -3.52 9.89
C TRP A 32 5.24 -4.99 10.18
N THR A 33 6.10 -5.69 10.91
CA THR A 33 5.91 -7.11 11.22
C THR A 33 4.98 -7.37 12.41
N GLN A 34 4.54 -6.32 13.10
CA GLN A 34 3.62 -6.45 14.22
C GLN A 34 2.27 -7.03 13.78
N SER A 35 1.65 -7.75 14.70
CA SER A 35 0.36 -8.40 14.48
C SER A 35 -0.80 -7.44 14.73
N GLY A 36 -1.80 -7.49 13.87
CA GLY A 36 -3.06 -6.78 13.98
C GLY A 36 -4.03 -7.29 12.94
N ARG A 37 -5.33 -7.26 13.21
CA ARG A 37 -6.36 -7.63 12.24
C ARG A 37 -7.48 -6.60 12.27
N ALA A 38 -8.02 -6.29 11.11
CA ALA A 38 -9.19 -5.44 10.96
C ALA A 38 -10.00 -5.87 9.74
N LYS A 39 -11.32 -5.69 9.79
CA LYS A 39 -12.16 -5.79 8.59
C LYS A 39 -12.23 -4.40 7.95
N ALA A 40 -11.88 -4.29 6.67
CA ALA A 40 -11.97 -3.03 5.95
C ALA A 40 -13.43 -2.58 5.76
N GLY A 41 -13.64 -1.27 5.69
CA GLY A 41 -14.95 -0.67 5.45
C GLY A 41 -15.42 -0.91 4.01
N VAL A 42 -16.74 -1.05 3.82
CA VAL A 42 -17.37 -1.13 2.50
C VAL A 42 -17.98 0.21 2.06
N GLN A 43 -18.05 1.18 2.96
CA GLN A 43 -18.46 2.56 2.72
C GLN A 43 -17.66 3.47 3.66
N ALA A 44 -17.57 4.78 3.35
CA ALA A 44 -16.76 5.71 4.12
C ALA A 44 -17.20 5.82 5.59
N HIS A 45 -18.53 5.80 5.81
CA HIS A 45 -19.09 5.79 7.16
C HIS A 45 -18.79 4.47 7.87
N GLY A 46 -18.20 4.54 9.07
CA GLY A 46 -17.84 3.37 9.86
C GLY A 46 -16.60 2.61 9.35
N ALA A 47 -15.87 3.15 8.37
CA ALA A 47 -14.58 2.60 7.98
C ALA A 47 -13.59 2.63 9.17
N PRO A 48 -12.87 1.53 9.44
CA PRO A 48 -11.94 1.46 10.57
C PRO A 48 -10.83 2.50 10.45
N ALA A 49 -10.33 2.97 11.60
CA ALA A 49 -9.20 3.88 11.64
C ALA A 49 -7.89 3.14 11.37
N MET A 50 -7.07 3.71 10.49
CA MET A 50 -5.66 3.40 10.37
C MET A 50 -4.90 4.29 11.33
N ILE A 51 -4.06 3.68 12.17
CA ILE A 51 -3.22 4.39 13.12
C ILE A 51 -1.80 4.39 12.56
N LEU A 52 -1.15 5.56 12.51
CA LEU A 52 0.23 5.69 12.05
C LEU A 52 1.15 4.73 12.81
N GLY A 53 1.99 4.01 12.08
CA GLY A 53 2.96 3.05 12.62
C GLY A 53 2.34 1.75 13.16
N LYS A 54 1.03 1.51 13.00
CA LYS A 54 0.38 0.26 13.42
C LYS A 54 -0.09 -0.52 12.20
N PRO A 55 0.57 -1.63 11.83
CA PRO A 55 0.10 -2.45 10.74
C PRO A 55 -1.15 -3.23 11.14
N VAL A 56 -1.98 -3.53 10.15
CA VAL A 56 -3.05 -4.52 10.28
C VAL A 56 -3.05 -5.42 9.05
N THR A 57 -3.32 -6.72 9.25
CA THR A 57 -3.83 -7.57 8.17
C THR A 57 -5.32 -7.28 8.02
N ALA A 58 -5.64 -6.57 6.95
CA ALA A 58 -6.98 -6.15 6.59
C ALA A 58 -7.70 -7.22 5.78
N THR A 59 -8.87 -7.64 6.25
CA THR A 59 -9.80 -8.43 5.44
C THR A 59 -10.62 -7.48 4.57
N LEU A 60 -10.43 -7.60 3.26
CA LEU A 60 -11.06 -6.84 2.19
C LEU A 60 -12.36 -7.51 1.74
N THR A 61 -13.18 -6.75 1.02
CA THR A 61 -14.45 -7.19 0.43
C THR A 61 -14.31 -7.20 -1.10
N PRO A 62 -15.01 -8.07 -1.85
CA PRO A 62 -15.07 -7.93 -3.31
C PRO A 62 -15.34 -6.49 -3.71
N ALA A 63 -14.52 -5.93 -4.60
CA ALA A 63 -14.51 -4.51 -4.92
C ALA A 63 -15.86 -4.02 -5.47
N ALA A 64 -16.63 -4.89 -6.13
CA ALA A 64 -17.99 -4.63 -6.58
C ALA A 64 -18.99 -4.31 -5.44
N HIS A 65 -18.67 -4.67 -4.20
CA HIS A 65 -19.48 -4.38 -3.02
C HIS A 65 -18.91 -3.24 -2.16
N VAL A 66 -17.88 -2.54 -2.64
CA VAL A 66 -17.27 -1.40 -1.95
C VAL A 66 -17.73 -0.11 -2.62
N GLN A 67 -18.33 0.78 -1.82
CA GLN A 67 -18.72 2.12 -2.22
C GLN A 67 -17.50 3.05 -2.13
N PHE A 68 -16.64 2.98 -3.14
CA PHE A 68 -15.49 3.88 -3.24
C PHE A 68 -15.98 5.33 -3.37
N ALA A 69 -15.34 6.24 -2.63
CA ALA A 69 -15.62 7.68 -2.65
C ALA A 69 -15.21 8.32 -3.98
N VAL A 70 -14.16 7.79 -4.61
CA VAL A 70 -13.75 8.14 -5.97
C VAL A 70 -13.53 6.86 -6.77
N PRO A 71 -13.73 6.88 -8.11
CA PRO A 71 -13.38 5.74 -8.95
C PRO A 71 -11.93 5.34 -8.68
N PRO A 72 -11.65 4.08 -8.32
CA PRO A 72 -10.29 3.66 -8.08
C PRO A 72 -9.50 3.63 -9.39
N GLY A 73 -8.17 3.56 -9.30
CA GLY A 73 -7.28 3.53 -10.47
C GLY A 73 -7.69 2.53 -11.55
N LYS A 74 -7.26 2.78 -12.80
CA LYS A 74 -7.68 1.97 -13.96
C LYS A 74 -7.44 0.47 -13.71
N GLY A 75 -8.49 -0.34 -13.85
CA GLY A 75 -8.44 -1.80 -13.64
C GLY A 75 -8.55 -2.26 -12.19
N ALA A 76 -8.73 -1.35 -11.22
CA ALA A 76 -8.85 -1.68 -9.80
C ALA A 76 -10.24 -2.15 -9.36
N LYS A 77 -11.22 -2.12 -10.28
CA LYS A 77 -12.61 -2.54 -10.02
C LYS A 77 -12.77 -4.06 -9.90
N ASP A 78 -11.79 -4.82 -10.39
CA ASP A 78 -11.77 -6.27 -10.32
C ASP A 78 -10.99 -6.71 -9.06
N GLY A 79 -11.42 -7.76 -8.37
CA GLY A 79 -10.77 -8.26 -7.14
C GLY A 79 -11.42 -7.74 -5.85
N HIS A 80 -10.60 -7.45 -4.84
CA HIS A 80 -11.02 -7.03 -3.51
C HIS A 80 -10.54 -5.60 -3.20
N GLY A 81 -11.29 -4.93 -2.34
CA GLY A 81 -10.96 -3.60 -1.85
C GLY A 81 -11.58 -3.32 -0.48
N GLY A 82 -11.33 -2.12 0.00
CA GLY A 82 -11.85 -1.68 1.28
C GLY A 82 -11.37 -0.29 1.64
N LEU A 83 -12.00 0.26 2.67
CA LEU A 83 -11.85 1.65 3.08
C LEU A 83 -11.33 1.73 4.51
N PHE A 84 -10.49 2.73 4.76
CA PHE A 84 -9.98 3.11 6.09
C PHE A 84 -10.09 4.61 6.28
N THR A 85 -10.21 5.07 7.51
CA THR A 85 -10.00 6.47 7.85
C THR A 85 -8.58 6.69 8.34
N LEU A 86 -7.98 7.83 8.02
CA LEU A 86 -6.69 8.25 8.54
C LEU A 86 -6.83 9.69 9.04
N SER A 87 -6.45 9.95 10.29
CA SER A 87 -6.54 11.29 10.87
C SER A 87 -5.16 11.81 11.24
N LEU A 88 -4.82 12.99 10.77
CA LEU A 88 -3.55 13.67 11.03
C LEU A 88 -3.77 14.92 11.87
N LYS A 89 -2.97 15.09 12.92
CA LYS A 89 -3.02 16.29 13.77
C LYS A 89 -2.37 17.51 13.10
N GLN A 90 -1.39 17.26 12.23
CA GLN A 90 -0.65 18.25 11.46
C GLN A 90 -0.44 17.71 10.05
N ALA A 91 -0.08 18.58 9.11
CA ALA A 91 0.29 18.14 7.78
C ALA A 91 1.54 17.24 7.85
N ALA A 92 1.56 16.17 7.05
CA ALA A 92 2.64 15.20 7.03
C ALA A 92 2.78 14.53 5.67
N ARG A 93 4.00 14.08 5.35
CA ARG A 93 4.22 13.13 4.26
C ARG A 93 3.94 11.73 4.79
N VAL A 94 2.89 11.10 4.28
CA VAL A 94 2.44 9.78 4.74
C VAL A 94 2.63 8.73 3.66
N GLY A 95 3.28 7.64 4.03
CA GLY A 95 3.42 6.45 3.21
C GLY A 95 2.36 5.42 3.59
N ILE A 96 1.68 4.85 2.59
CA ILE A 96 0.79 3.70 2.75
C ILE A 96 1.49 2.47 2.16
N ALA A 97 1.94 1.57 3.02
CA ALA A 97 2.62 0.33 2.64
C ALA A 97 1.64 -0.84 2.53
N LEU A 98 1.84 -1.71 1.54
CA LEU A 98 1.08 -2.94 1.30
C LEU A 98 2.02 -4.14 1.09
N ASP A 99 1.61 -5.33 1.55
CA ASP A 99 2.31 -6.61 1.28
C ASP A 99 2.01 -7.19 -0.10
N GLY A 100 0.98 -6.68 -0.78
CA GLY A 100 0.53 -7.15 -2.08
C GLY A 100 0.32 -6.03 -3.10
N PRO A 101 0.15 -6.39 -4.39
CA PRO A 101 -0.22 -5.43 -5.41
C PRO A 101 -1.67 -4.97 -5.23
N ALA A 102 -1.88 -3.68 -5.02
CA ALA A 102 -3.17 -3.01 -5.08
C ALA A 102 -2.99 -1.52 -5.41
N TRP A 103 -4.10 -0.87 -5.73
CA TRP A 103 -4.21 0.59 -5.80
C TRP A 103 -4.42 1.16 -4.40
N VAL A 104 -3.84 2.33 -4.17
CA VAL A 104 -4.06 3.14 -2.97
C VAL A 104 -4.44 4.53 -3.43
N ASP A 105 -5.64 4.97 -3.04
CA ASP A 105 -6.10 6.34 -3.21
C ASP A 105 -6.30 6.96 -1.83
N VAL A 106 -5.93 8.24 -1.67
CA VAL A 106 -6.25 9.00 -0.46
C VAL A 106 -7.16 10.16 -0.83
N ILE A 107 -8.24 10.36 -0.07
CA ILE A 107 -9.28 11.35 -0.34
C ILE A 107 -9.36 12.31 0.84
N THR A 108 -9.37 13.61 0.54
CA THR A 108 -9.63 14.68 1.50
C THR A 108 -10.90 15.41 1.07
N GLY A 109 -11.91 15.42 1.95
CA GLY A 109 -13.24 15.88 1.58
C GLY A 109 -13.81 15.03 0.44
N THR A 110 -13.91 15.60 -0.76
CA THR A 110 -14.43 14.94 -1.97
C THR A 110 -13.37 14.71 -3.05
N GLN A 111 -12.12 15.10 -2.80
CA GLN A 111 -11.06 15.09 -3.81
C GLN A 111 -9.99 14.05 -3.49
N ALA A 112 -9.60 13.29 -4.50
CA ALA A 112 -8.42 12.44 -4.44
C ALA A 112 -7.15 13.31 -4.39
N ILE A 113 -6.25 12.99 -3.46
CA ILE A 113 -4.92 13.57 -3.37
C ILE A 113 -3.98 12.75 -4.25
N ALA A 114 -3.25 13.43 -5.13
CA ALA A 114 -2.25 12.77 -5.96
C ALA A 114 -1.11 12.21 -5.11
N SER A 115 -0.68 10.98 -5.40
CA SER A 115 0.55 10.44 -4.81
C SER A 115 1.76 11.24 -5.29
N VAL A 116 2.68 11.54 -4.39
CA VAL A 116 3.93 12.24 -4.73
C VAL A 116 5.06 11.28 -5.09
N GLU A 117 4.98 10.04 -4.63
CA GLU A 117 5.96 8.99 -4.93
C GLU A 117 5.31 7.61 -4.76
N HIS A 118 5.79 6.62 -5.51
CA HIS A 118 5.48 5.22 -5.23
C HIS A 118 6.65 4.32 -5.62
N GLY A 119 6.80 3.20 -4.92
CA GLY A 119 7.90 2.28 -5.15
C GLY A 119 7.72 0.95 -4.43
N HIS A 120 8.72 0.09 -4.59
CA HIS A 120 8.83 -1.13 -3.77
C HIS A 120 9.27 -0.77 -2.36
N GLY A 121 8.91 -1.61 -1.39
CA GLY A 121 9.53 -1.53 -0.06
C GLY A 121 10.97 -2.04 -0.07
N PRO A 122 11.69 -1.93 1.06
CA PRO A 122 13.03 -2.48 1.18
C PRO A 122 13.04 -3.98 0.85
N ASP A 123 14.14 -4.46 0.26
CA ASP A 123 14.29 -5.88 -0.05
C ASP A 123 14.09 -6.74 1.21
N CYS A 124 13.48 -7.91 1.03
CA CYS A 124 13.22 -8.87 2.11
C CYS A 124 12.33 -8.35 3.27
N SER A 125 11.67 -7.20 3.12
CA SER A 125 10.77 -6.63 4.14
C SER A 125 9.38 -7.27 4.20
N GLY A 126 8.95 -7.88 3.10
CA GLY A 126 7.55 -8.23 2.87
C GLY A 126 6.64 -7.05 2.52
N ILE A 127 7.17 -5.83 2.42
CA ILE A 127 6.46 -4.68 1.84
C ILE A 127 6.63 -4.75 0.32
N ARG A 128 5.54 -5.01 -0.38
CA ARG A 128 5.53 -5.06 -1.85
C ARG A 128 5.52 -3.67 -2.46
N LYS A 129 4.75 -2.74 -1.88
CA LYS A 129 4.51 -1.41 -2.44
C LYS A 129 4.35 -0.38 -1.33
N ILE A 130 4.89 0.81 -1.56
CA ILE A 130 4.64 2.01 -0.75
C ILE A 130 4.15 3.10 -1.69
N VAL A 131 3.10 3.82 -1.28
CA VAL A 131 2.61 5.01 -1.97
C VAL A 131 2.63 6.18 -1.00
N TRP A 132 3.32 7.26 -1.37
CA TRP A 132 3.48 8.45 -0.55
C TRP A 132 2.56 9.57 -0.99
N PHE A 133 2.03 10.29 0.00
CA PHE A 133 1.16 11.43 -0.19
C PHE A 133 1.60 12.57 0.74
N ASP A 134 1.53 13.80 0.26
CA ASP A 134 1.58 14.98 1.13
C ASP A 134 0.16 15.29 1.58
N LEU A 135 -0.13 15.07 2.86
CA LEU A 135 -1.47 15.18 3.41
C LEU A 135 -1.56 16.39 4.36
N PRO A 136 -2.59 17.24 4.25
CA PRO A 136 -2.83 18.29 5.23
C PRO A 136 -3.29 17.69 6.56
N ALA A 137 -3.34 18.52 7.62
CA ALA A 137 -4.01 18.12 8.85
C ALA A 137 -5.49 17.83 8.60
N GLY A 138 -6.07 16.90 9.35
CA GLY A 138 -7.49 16.56 9.28
C GLY A 138 -7.77 15.09 9.05
N ARG A 139 -8.97 14.80 8.55
CA ARG A 139 -9.46 13.44 8.30
C ARG A 139 -9.41 13.13 6.81
N HIS A 140 -8.87 11.97 6.49
CA HIS A 140 -8.76 11.43 5.15
C HIS A 140 -9.42 10.06 5.07
N LEU A 141 -9.84 9.69 3.87
CA LEU A 141 -10.25 8.33 3.54
C LEU A 141 -9.14 7.67 2.71
N VAL A 142 -8.74 6.46 3.07
CA VAL A 142 -7.81 5.64 2.30
C VAL A 142 -8.61 4.53 1.63
N GLN A 143 -8.48 4.39 0.32
CA GLN A 143 -9.07 3.31 -0.46
C GLN A 143 -7.99 2.34 -0.89
N ILE A 144 -8.21 1.06 -0.64
CA ILE A 144 -7.44 -0.02 -1.24
C ILE A 144 -8.35 -0.70 -2.26
N ALA A 145 -7.87 -0.88 -3.49
CA ALA A 145 -8.66 -1.47 -4.57
C ALA A 145 -7.80 -2.35 -5.49
N GLY A 146 -8.43 -3.32 -6.15
CA GLY A 146 -7.74 -4.18 -7.11
C GLY A 146 -6.87 -5.28 -6.52
N SER A 147 -7.00 -5.59 -5.21
CA SER A 147 -6.24 -6.69 -4.62
C SER A 147 -6.79 -8.03 -5.08
N LYS A 148 -5.93 -8.92 -5.58
CA LYS A 148 -6.33 -10.32 -5.83
C LYS A 148 -6.60 -11.08 -4.53
N ALA A 149 -5.84 -10.77 -3.48
CA ALA A 149 -6.00 -11.39 -2.17
C ALA A 149 -7.12 -10.72 -1.37
N ALA A 150 -7.87 -11.52 -0.62
CA ALA A 150 -8.90 -11.04 0.31
C ALA A 150 -8.30 -10.49 1.61
N ASP A 151 -7.08 -10.90 1.97
CA ASP A 151 -6.35 -10.35 3.11
C ASP A 151 -5.09 -9.63 2.61
N VAL A 152 -4.87 -8.41 3.11
CA VAL A 152 -3.71 -7.57 2.77
C VAL A 152 -3.16 -6.95 4.05
N ARG A 153 -1.86 -7.04 4.28
CA ARG A 153 -1.22 -6.21 5.31
C ARG A 153 -1.09 -4.79 4.81
N VAL A 154 -1.55 -3.83 5.62
CA VAL A 154 -1.44 -2.41 5.36
C VAL A 154 -0.90 -1.67 6.59
N MET A 155 -0.08 -0.65 6.37
CA MET A 155 0.35 0.29 7.39
C MET A 155 0.48 1.70 6.80
N ALA A 156 -0.07 2.70 7.49
CA ALA A 156 0.30 4.09 7.24
C ALA A 156 1.48 4.48 8.16
N ALA A 157 2.41 5.27 7.64
CA ALA A 157 3.52 5.78 8.41
C ALA A 157 3.84 7.22 8.00
N ASP A 158 4.11 8.08 8.97
CA ASP A 158 4.68 9.41 8.73
C ASP A 158 6.16 9.24 8.32
N ALA A 159 6.58 9.89 7.25
CA ALA A 159 7.96 9.86 6.77
C ALA A 159 8.96 10.28 7.85
N LEU A 160 8.55 11.15 8.77
CA LEU A 160 9.38 11.68 9.86
C LEU A 160 9.17 10.93 11.18
N ALA A 161 8.43 9.81 11.19
CA ALA A 161 8.19 9.06 12.43
C ALA A 161 9.50 8.67 13.10
N ASN A 162 9.65 9.06 14.37
CA ASN A 162 10.82 8.79 15.22
C ASN A 162 12.17 9.26 14.62
N GLN A 163 12.15 10.13 13.61
CA GLN A 163 13.34 10.84 13.19
C GLN A 163 13.61 11.96 14.19
N LEU A 164 14.84 12.04 14.70
CA LEU A 164 15.28 13.14 15.53
C LEU A 164 15.22 14.41 14.68
N VAL A 165 14.24 15.27 14.96
CA VAL A 165 14.21 16.62 14.42
C VAL A 165 15.31 17.39 15.16
N GLY A 166 16.44 17.59 14.50
CA GLY A 166 17.56 18.40 15.00
C GLY A 166 17.23 19.88 15.06
#